data_AF-A0A5R9NX73-F1
#
_entry.id   AF-A0A5R9NX73-F1
#
_cell.length_a   1.000
_cell.length_b   1.000
_cell.length_c   1.000
_cell.angle_alpha   90.00
_cell.angle_beta   90.00
_cell.angle_gamma   90.00
#
_symmetry.space_group_name_H-M   'P 1'
#
loop_
_entity.id
_entity.type
_entity.pdbx_description
1 polymer ?
#
loop_
_entity_poly.entity_id
_entity_poly.type
_entity_poly.pdbx_seq_one_letter_code
_entity_poly.pdbx_strand_id
1 'polypeptide(L)'
;MKLEIPMPMKSVSELISTLPHLASVAQGVYDQWEQVDGFDVELGSGGICQDVASAMASRLGESGFEDVLVVSAAVGENHVFVMALLDDGVYQIDISPYHYETGGGYVWEKKPEVKFAPEMVSVLKVDGVISPDDFVERYAES
;
A
#
# COMPACT_ATOMS: atom_id res chain seq x y z
N MET A 1 -10.35 18.76 -29.81
CA MET A 1 -10.51 18.06 -28.52
C MET A 1 -10.31 16.59 -28.80
N LYS A 2 -9.17 16.00 -28.44
CA LYS A 2 -8.99 14.56 -28.55
C LYS A 2 -9.80 13.95 -27.42
N LEU A 3 -10.82 13.18 -27.76
CA LEU A 3 -11.49 12.30 -26.81
C LEU A 3 -10.46 11.23 -26.46
N GLU A 4 -9.83 11.36 -25.30
CA GLU A 4 -9.06 10.26 -24.72
C GLU A 4 -10.07 9.17 -24.41
N ILE A 5 -9.91 8.03 -25.06
CA ILE A 5 -10.68 6.83 -24.74
C ILE A 5 -10.14 6.40 -23.38
N PRO A 6 -10.93 6.42 -22.29
CA PRO A 6 -10.43 5.94 -21.00
C PRO A 6 -9.99 4.50 -21.21
N MET A 7 -8.72 4.22 -20.87
CA MET A 7 -8.23 2.85 -20.94
C MET A 7 -9.11 1.99 -20.04
N PRO A 8 -9.45 0.75 -20.44
CA PRO A 8 -10.24 -0.11 -19.59
C PRO A 8 -9.50 -0.28 -18.27
N MET A 9 -10.21 -0.03 -17.18
CA MET A 9 -9.69 -0.22 -15.83
C MET A 9 -9.17 -1.64 -15.66
N LYS A 10 -8.12 -1.78 -14.85
CA LYS A 10 -7.53 -3.08 -14.53
C LYS A 10 -8.49 -3.92 -13.70
N SER A 11 -8.44 -5.23 -13.90
CA SER A 11 -9.24 -6.19 -13.13
C SER A 11 -8.56 -6.61 -11.83
N VAL A 12 -9.35 -7.11 -10.87
CA VAL A 12 -8.81 -7.73 -9.64
C VAL A 12 -7.91 -8.93 -9.93
N SER A 13 -8.16 -9.67 -11.01
CA SER A 13 -7.29 -10.78 -11.40
C SER A 13 -5.91 -10.30 -11.85
N GLU A 14 -5.84 -9.16 -12.55
CA GLU A 14 -4.57 -8.53 -12.90
C GLU A 14 -3.85 -8.05 -11.65
N LEU A 15 -4.56 -7.43 -10.69
CA LEU A 15 -3.99 -7.04 -9.40
C LEU A 15 -3.38 -8.24 -8.68
N ILE A 16 -4.11 -9.36 -8.58
CA ILE A 16 -3.64 -10.58 -7.91
C ILE A 16 -2.37 -11.13 -8.59
N SER A 17 -2.23 -11.01 -9.90
CA SER A 17 -1.00 -11.44 -10.58
C SER A 17 0.23 -10.59 -10.23
N THR A 18 0.04 -9.39 -9.69
CA THR A 18 1.14 -8.50 -9.28
C THR A 18 1.63 -8.72 -7.86
N LEU A 19 0.91 -9.48 -7.01
CA LEU A 19 1.25 -9.64 -5.58
C LEU A 19 2.70 -10.08 -5.33
N PRO A 20 3.32 -10.98 -6.12
CA PRO A 20 4.75 -11.30 -5.94
C PRO A 20 5.68 -10.11 -6.14
N HIS A 21 5.34 -9.19 -7.06
CA HIS A 21 6.09 -7.96 -7.25
C HIS A 21 5.85 -6.97 -6.12
N LEU A 22 4.63 -6.86 -5.61
CA LEU A 22 4.32 -6.00 -4.46
C LEU A 22 5.09 -6.44 -3.22
N ALA A 23 5.07 -7.74 -2.91
CA ALA A 23 5.87 -8.32 -1.83
C ALA A 23 7.37 -8.06 -2.03
N SER A 24 7.87 -8.16 -3.27
CA SER A 24 9.28 -7.91 -3.58
C SER A 24 9.70 -6.45 -3.40
N VAL A 25 8.88 -5.47 -3.79
CA VAL A 25 9.23 -4.05 -3.58
C VAL A 25 9.15 -3.66 -2.11
N ALA A 26 8.14 -4.18 -1.40
CA ALA A 26 8.01 -4.00 0.04
C ALA A 26 9.19 -4.63 0.81
N GLN A 27 9.66 -5.81 0.37
CA GLN A 27 10.86 -6.43 0.95
C GLN A 27 12.08 -5.52 0.77
N GLY A 28 12.21 -4.85 -0.39
CA GLY A 28 13.31 -3.91 -0.63
C GLY A 28 13.31 -2.73 0.35
N VAL A 29 12.14 -2.21 0.70
CA VAL A 29 12.00 -1.15 1.72
C VAL A 29 12.39 -1.70 3.10
N TYR A 30 11.82 -2.84 3.50
CA TYR A 30 12.12 -3.47 4.77
C TYR A 30 13.61 -3.84 4.93
N ASP A 31 14.26 -4.33 3.88
CA ASP A 31 15.68 -4.69 3.91
C ASP A 31 16.58 -3.46 4.10
N GLN A 32 16.17 -2.29 3.62
CA GLN A 32 16.89 -1.02 3.75
C GLN A 32 16.63 -0.30 5.09
N TRP A 33 15.54 -0.64 5.79
CA TRP A 33 15.22 -0.02 7.08
C TRP A 33 16.17 -0.48 8.18
N GLU A 34 16.98 0.41 8.72
CA GLU A 34 17.97 0.08 9.75
C GLU A 34 17.63 0.77 11.08
N GLN A 35 17.44 -0.04 12.13
CA GLN A 35 17.25 0.47 13.48
C GLN A 35 18.39 0.04 14.40
N VAL A 36 18.80 0.95 15.27
CA VAL A 36 19.67 0.68 16.42
C VAL A 36 18.87 0.97 17.68
N ASP A 37 18.66 -0.04 18.52
CA ASP A 37 17.83 0.06 19.74
C ASP A 37 16.44 0.68 19.51
N GLY A 38 15.78 0.32 18.40
CA GLY A 38 14.46 0.81 18.02
C GLY A 38 14.45 2.22 17.41
N PHE A 39 15.61 2.76 17.06
CA PHE A 39 15.75 4.09 16.45
C PHE A 39 16.35 4.03 15.05
N ASP A 40 15.65 4.60 14.08
CA ASP A 40 16.08 4.88 12.72
C ASP A 40 16.47 6.36 12.58
N VAL A 41 17.48 6.68 11.76
CA VAL A 41 18.00 8.05 11.64
C VAL A 41 17.03 9.03 10.99
N GLU A 42 16.19 8.56 10.07
CA GLU A 42 15.23 9.37 9.32
C GLU A 42 13.84 9.36 10.00
N LEU A 43 13.41 8.19 10.47
CA LEU A 43 12.07 7.94 11.00
C LEU A 43 11.99 8.00 12.53
N GLY A 44 13.13 8.10 13.22
CA GLY A 44 13.18 8.04 14.68
C GLY A 44 12.67 6.71 15.20
N SER A 45 11.67 6.73 16.09
CA SER A 45 10.98 5.52 16.56
C SER A 45 9.79 5.10 15.68
N GLY A 46 9.59 5.75 14.53
CA GLY A 46 8.51 5.46 13.61
C GLY A 46 8.67 4.12 12.87
N GLY A 47 7.59 3.69 12.22
CA GLY A 47 7.55 2.53 11.33
C GLY A 47 7.64 2.92 9.86
N ILE A 48 7.68 1.92 8.97
CA ILE A 48 7.90 2.09 7.52
C ILE A 48 6.63 1.89 6.67
N CYS A 49 5.44 1.85 7.27
CA CYS A 49 4.18 1.60 6.54
C CYS A 49 4.00 2.53 5.34
N GLN A 50 4.32 3.82 5.49
CA GLN A 50 4.24 4.81 4.42
C GLN A 50 5.17 4.51 3.23
N ASP A 51 6.37 4.00 3.50
CA ASP A 51 7.39 3.73 2.49
C ASP A 51 7.06 2.42 1.77
N VAL A 52 6.57 1.42 2.51
CA VAL A 52 6.02 0.17 1.97
C VAL A 52 4.84 0.46 1.04
N ALA A 53 3.85 1.23 1.51
CA ALA A 53 2.67 1.58 0.72
C ALA A 53 3.04 2.39 -0.53
N SER A 54 3.97 3.36 -0.40
CA SER A 54 4.44 4.17 -1.53
C SER A 54 5.18 3.34 -2.58
N ALA A 55 6.01 2.38 -2.16
CA ALA A 55 6.69 1.47 -3.08
C ALA A 55 5.71 0.54 -3.81
N MET A 56 4.70 0.01 -3.10
CA MET A 56 3.65 -0.81 -3.69
C MET A 56 2.80 -0.01 -4.68
N ALA A 57 2.36 1.20 -4.32
CA ALA A 57 1.58 2.08 -5.20
C ALA A 57 2.36 2.45 -6.47
N SER A 58 3.65 2.80 -6.32
CA SER A 58 4.53 3.07 -7.46
C SER A 58 4.62 1.86 -8.40
N ARG A 59 4.75 0.65 -7.83
CA ARG A 59 4.81 -0.59 -8.62
C ARG A 59 3.51 -0.90 -9.37
N LEU A 60 2.36 -0.57 -8.77
CA LEU A 60 1.06 -0.67 -9.45
C LEU A 60 0.96 0.34 -10.60
N GLY A 61 1.38 1.59 -10.38
CA GLY A 61 1.43 2.61 -11.44
C GLY A 61 2.28 2.17 -12.63
N GLU A 62 3.48 1.62 -12.39
CA GLU A 62 4.35 1.03 -13.42
C GLU A 62 3.69 -0.14 -14.18
N SER A 63 2.75 -0.83 -13.54
CA SER A 63 2.01 -1.96 -14.11
C SER A 63 0.72 -1.52 -14.83
N GLY A 64 0.46 -0.20 -14.90
CA GLY A 64 -0.66 0.38 -15.63
C GLY A 64 -1.96 0.47 -14.82
N PHE A 65 -1.89 0.51 -13.50
CA PHE A 65 -3.02 0.87 -12.64
C PHE A 65 -3.00 2.39 -12.47
N GLU A 66 -4.00 3.10 -13.01
CA GLU A 66 -4.00 4.57 -13.04
C GLU A 66 -4.61 5.20 -11.77
N ASP A 67 -5.64 4.57 -11.21
CA ASP A 67 -6.37 5.08 -10.05
C ASP A 67 -5.87 4.41 -8.76
N VAL A 68 -4.68 4.81 -8.30
CA VAL A 68 -4.02 4.29 -7.09
C VAL A 68 -3.68 5.42 -6.13
N LEU A 69 -4.02 5.26 -4.85
CA LEU A 69 -3.77 6.22 -3.78
C LEU A 69 -3.03 5.56 -2.62
N VAL A 70 -2.17 6.33 -1.95
CA VAL A 70 -1.59 5.97 -0.64
C VAL A 70 -2.40 6.71 0.42
N VAL A 71 -2.94 5.99 1.39
CA VAL A 71 -3.95 6.50 2.34
C VAL A 71 -3.53 6.18 3.76
N SER A 72 -3.70 7.15 4.67
CA SER A 72 -3.57 6.94 6.12
C SER A 72 -4.87 6.43 6.71
N ALA A 73 -4.76 5.51 7.67
CA ALA A 73 -5.90 5.12 8.49
C ALA A 73 -6.37 6.31 9.35
N ALA A 74 -7.64 6.25 9.76
CA ALA A 74 -8.27 7.29 10.56
C ALA A 74 -7.55 7.52 11.90
N VAL A 75 -7.77 8.71 12.48
CA VAL A 75 -7.18 9.18 13.74
C VAL A 75 -7.20 8.09 14.82
N GLY A 76 -6.00 7.68 15.27
CA GLY A 76 -5.81 6.67 16.31
C GLY A 76 -5.15 5.37 15.82
N GLU A 77 -5.18 5.12 14.50
CA GLU A 77 -4.43 4.06 13.84
C GLU A 77 -3.39 4.71 12.91
N ASN A 78 -2.11 4.67 13.29
CA ASN A 78 -1.04 5.25 12.47
C ASN A 78 -0.54 4.23 11.46
N HIS A 79 -1.45 3.78 10.60
CA HIS A 79 -1.14 2.84 9.52
C HIS A 79 -1.36 3.50 8.17
N VAL A 80 -0.56 3.13 7.18
CA VAL A 80 -0.64 3.66 5.82
C VAL A 80 -0.69 2.48 4.86
N PHE A 81 -1.64 2.50 3.94
CA PHE A 81 -1.90 1.42 2.99
C PHE A 81 -2.24 1.97 1.60
N VAL A 82 -2.46 1.07 0.64
CA VAL A 82 -2.78 1.44 -0.75
C VAL A 82 -4.26 1.23 -1.03
N MET A 83 -4.86 2.15 -1.78
CA MET A 83 -6.20 2.05 -2.33
C MET A 83 -6.12 2.03 -3.85
N ALA A 84 -6.88 1.15 -4.50
CA ALA A 84 -6.97 1.09 -5.96
C ALA A 84 -8.42 0.97 -6.43
N LEU A 85 -8.81 1.78 -7.42
CA LEU A 85 -10.05 1.59 -8.15
C LEU A 85 -9.80 0.64 -9.33
N LEU A 86 -10.58 -0.44 -9.40
CA LEU A 86 -10.54 -1.46 -10.45
C LEU A 86 -11.88 -1.51 -11.19
N ASP A 87 -11.95 -2.30 -12.26
CA ASP A 87 -13.14 -2.44 -13.10
C ASP A 87 -14.42 -2.87 -12.36
N ASP A 88 -14.27 -3.55 -11.22
CA ASP A 88 -15.37 -4.08 -10.43
C ASP A 88 -15.54 -3.42 -9.05
N GLY A 89 -14.67 -2.47 -8.66
CA GLY A 89 -14.82 -1.69 -7.42
C GLY A 89 -13.52 -1.21 -6.79
N VAL A 90 -13.59 -0.80 -5.53
CA VAL A 90 -12.45 -0.25 -4.78
C VAL A 90 -11.84 -1.30 -3.86
N TYR A 91 -10.51 -1.40 -3.89
CA TYR A 91 -9.74 -2.35 -3.11
C TYR A 91 -8.71 -1.65 -2.22
N GLN A 92 -8.69 -2.06 -0.95
CA GLN A 92 -7.58 -1.83 -0.04
C GLN A 92 -6.53 -2.92 -0.25
N ILE A 93 -5.27 -2.51 -0.36
CA ILE A 93 -4.11 -3.37 -0.61
C ILE A 93 -3.07 -3.06 0.45
N ASP A 94 -2.67 -4.08 1.21
CA ASP A 94 -1.84 -3.86 2.40
C ASP A 94 -0.98 -5.08 2.77
N ILE A 95 0.22 -4.84 3.31
CA ILE A 95 0.98 -5.83 4.08
C ILE A 95 0.90 -5.38 5.53
N SER A 96 0.22 -6.17 6.37
CA SER A 96 0.02 -5.79 7.76
C SER A 96 1.36 -5.49 8.47
N PRO A 97 1.49 -4.35 9.18
CA PRO A 97 2.73 -3.99 9.88
C PRO A 97 3.09 -5.01 10.93
N TYR A 98 2.09 -5.71 11.50
CA TYR A 98 2.33 -6.80 12.44
C TYR A 98 3.08 -8.00 11.84
N HIS A 99 3.31 -8.07 10.53
CA HIS A 99 4.26 -9.02 9.95
C HIS A 99 5.72 -8.64 10.19
N TYR A 100 6.05 -7.34 10.22
CA TYR A 100 7.44 -6.85 10.23
C TYR A 100 7.79 -5.85 11.34
N GLU A 101 6.81 -5.40 12.11
CA GLU A 101 6.97 -4.46 13.23
C GLU A 101 6.37 -5.05 14.51
N THR A 102 6.95 -4.65 15.64
CA THR A 102 6.36 -4.80 16.99
C THR A 102 6.31 -3.45 17.67
N GLY A 103 5.32 -3.22 18.54
CA GLY A 103 5.13 -1.94 19.21
C GLY A 103 3.75 -1.34 18.96
N GLY A 104 3.67 -0.02 18.99
CA GLY A 104 2.45 0.76 18.81
C GLY A 104 2.59 2.19 19.31
N GLY A 105 1.59 3.03 19.03
CA GLY A 105 1.57 4.41 19.53
C GLY A 105 2.76 5.26 19.08
N TYR A 106 3.15 5.15 17.80
CA TYR A 106 4.30 5.82 17.16
C TYR A 106 5.69 5.33 17.59
N VAL A 107 5.75 4.19 18.29
CA VAL A 107 7.00 3.52 18.65
C VAL A 107 6.97 2.11 18.07
N TRP A 108 7.74 1.90 17.01
CA TRP A 108 7.80 0.65 16.25
C TRP A 108 9.23 0.13 16.17
N GLU A 109 9.37 -1.16 16.43
CA GLU A 109 10.63 -1.89 16.31
C GLU A 109 10.55 -2.90 15.18
N LYS A 110 11.61 -2.97 14.38
CA LYS A 110 11.78 -3.94 13.31
C LYS A 110 11.87 -5.35 13.88
N LYS A 111 11.00 -6.24 13.40
CA LYS A 111 11.15 -7.68 13.62
C LYS A 111 12.31 -8.19 12.77
N PRO A 112 13.26 -8.96 13.31
CA PRO A 112 14.40 -9.42 12.53
C PRO A 112 14.00 -10.49 11.50
N GLU A 113 14.75 -10.53 10.39
CA GLU A 113 14.75 -11.61 9.40
C GLU A 113 13.41 -11.92 8.71
N VAL A 114 12.46 -10.99 8.71
CA VAL A 114 11.18 -11.15 8.01
C VAL A 114 11.38 -11.26 6.50
N LYS A 115 10.65 -12.22 5.91
CA LYS A 115 10.59 -12.45 4.46
C LYS A 115 9.15 -12.35 3.98
N PHE A 116 8.88 -11.34 3.17
CA PHE A 116 7.57 -11.12 2.58
C PHE A 116 7.31 -12.14 1.48
N ALA A 117 6.07 -12.63 1.49
CA ALA A 117 5.54 -13.55 0.50
C ALA A 117 4.25 -12.95 -0.08
N PRO A 118 3.84 -13.34 -1.30
CA PRO A 118 2.61 -12.82 -1.92
C PRO A 118 1.38 -12.95 -1.02
N GLU A 119 1.30 -14.00 -0.20
CA GLU A 119 0.19 -14.29 0.70
C GLU A 119 0.09 -13.32 1.88
N MET A 120 1.15 -12.55 2.17
CA MET A 120 1.13 -11.47 3.16
C MET A 120 0.50 -10.19 2.62
N VAL A 121 0.33 -10.08 1.29
CA VAL A 121 -0.37 -8.95 0.68
C VAL A 121 -1.87 -9.23 0.72
N SER A 122 -2.56 -8.50 1.59
CA SER A 122 -4.02 -8.51 1.66
C SER A 122 -4.61 -7.68 0.53
N VAL A 123 -5.71 -8.17 -0.06
CA VAL A 123 -6.51 -7.48 -1.06
C VAL A 123 -7.97 -7.57 -0.63
N LEU A 124 -8.51 -6.47 -0.13
CA LEU A 124 -9.85 -6.39 0.43
C LEU A 124 -10.71 -5.43 -0.39
N LYS A 125 -11.83 -5.92 -0.93
CA LYS A 125 -12.83 -5.06 -1.55
C LYS A 125 -13.56 -4.26 -0.48
N VAL A 126 -13.53 -2.94 -0.59
CA VAL A 126 -14.13 -2.04 0.42
C VAL A 126 -15.29 -1.21 -0.13
N ASP A 127 -15.42 -1.11 -1.45
CA ASP A 127 -16.57 -0.48 -2.10
C ASP A 127 -16.89 -1.09 -3.47
N GLY A 128 -18.06 -0.76 -4.01
CA GLY A 128 -18.46 -1.07 -5.37
C GLY A 128 -17.81 -0.17 -6.42
N VAL A 129 -18.29 -0.25 -7.66
CA VAL A 129 -17.84 0.60 -8.76
C VAL A 129 -18.30 2.04 -8.51
N ILE A 130 -17.36 2.96 -8.52
CA ILE A 130 -17.56 4.41 -8.41
C ILE A 130 -16.80 5.12 -9.54
N SER A 131 -17.05 6.41 -9.77
CA SER A 131 -16.26 7.16 -10.74
C SER A 131 -14.84 7.44 -10.21
N PRO A 132 -13.84 7.65 -11.09
CA PRO A 132 -12.50 8.08 -10.67
C PRO A 132 -12.52 9.37 -9.83
N ASP A 133 -13.38 10.33 -10.19
CA ASP A 133 -13.54 11.59 -9.43
C ASP A 133 -14.06 11.30 -8.01
N ASP A 134 -15.10 10.45 -7.87
CA ASP A 134 -15.63 10.04 -6.56
C ASP A 134 -14.59 9.25 -5.75
N PHE A 135 -13.76 8.44 -6.42
CA PHE A 135 -12.69 7.68 -5.78
C PHE A 135 -11.64 8.61 -5.16
N VAL A 136 -11.20 9.61 -5.92
CA VAL A 136 -10.26 10.63 -5.41
C VAL A 136 -10.89 11.43 -4.29
N GLU A 137 -12.10 11.96 -4.48
CA GLU A 137 -12.80 12.75 -3.45
C GLU A 137 -12.97 11.98 -2.13
N ARG A 138 -13.28 10.68 -2.22
CA ARG A 138 -13.58 9.88 -1.03
C ARG A 138 -12.35 9.39 -0.29
N TYR A 139 -11.25 9.10 -0.98
CA TYR A 139 -10.11 8.39 -0.40
C TYR A 139 -8.81 9.20 -0.32
N ALA A 140 -8.68 10.32 -1.05
CA ALA A 140 -7.47 11.15 -1.00
C ALA A 140 -7.32 11.99 0.28
N GLU A 141 -8.42 12.24 1.01
CA GLU A 141 -8.43 13.05 2.24
C GLU A 141 -8.69 12.25 3.53
N SER A 142 -8.49 10.92 3.49
CA SER A 142 -8.75 10.02 4.64
C SER A 142 -7.68 10.05 5.73
#